data_AF-Q4DDP6-F1
#
_entry.id   AF-Q4DDP6-F1
#
_cell.length_a   1.000
_cell.length_b   1.000
_cell.length_c   1.000
_cell.angle_alpha   90.00
_cell.angle_beta   90.00
_cell.angle_gamma   90.00
#
_symmetry.space_group_name_H-M   'P 1'
#
loop_
_entity.id
_entity.type
_entity.pdbx_description
1 polymer ?
#
loop_
_entity_poly.entity_id
_entity_poly.type
_entity_poly.pdbx_seq_one_letter_code
_entity_poly.pdbx_strand_id
1 'polypeptide(L)'
;MRLYVYYLFIYLFVADVVLFALSPSFSLCLSLCLCLSVCLYACVLKESIVSMGASNSVFVALCNIVKSFCTHSFELSVIIFAGVVAYVICMRFMDPVCMKLLERRICGVDINKTTLEKRRKIAEKPLKALGEEERRLVVPESLGILAGAVYLCVLVLELAIVFGPSMHKLDGAITAITVMLLLGFVDDVLDVRWRHKLLLSAIGTFPVMLTYDGSVSIAVPRPLLPYFSTSFVYLGVFYLLYLGLLCIFCTNSINILAGVNGVEVAQSIVIAFTCVVYNIFQLRLEMEFQDGLIASGDMYVHKIETDGGGSMHELMAIALLAPFIGVSIALWHYNQYPARIFVGDSYTYFAGTVLAVAGVTGQYGKTLMLFFIPQLINFALSLPQLFHFLPCPRHRVPRWNAKQDVLQNSGNYTLLNAILWIYGDMHERALTNAVMKMQVCCCIFGLLVRYLFASYLYDHIQ
;
A
#
# COMPACT_ATOMS: atom_id res chain seq x y z
N MET A 1 18.07 10.16 -26.56
CA MET A 1 18.24 10.64 -25.17
C MET A 1 16.93 10.78 -24.38
N ARG A 2 15.83 11.34 -24.93
CA ARG A 2 14.52 11.47 -24.23
C ARG A 2 14.00 10.18 -23.58
N LEU A 3 14.22 9.03 -24.23
CA LEU A 3 13.87 7.71 -23.71
C LEU A 3 14.83 7.22 -22.60
N TYR A 4 16.11 7.57 -22.65
CA TYR A 4 17.15 6.97 -21.80
C TYR A 4 17.05 7.37 -20.32
N VAL A 5 16.59 8.58 -19.99
CA VAL A 5 16.45 9.02 -18.58
C VAL A 5 15.19 8.45 -17.94
N TYR A 6 14.06 8.42 -18.66
CA TYR A 6 12.89 7.66 -18.23
C TYR A 6 13.23 6.18 -18.10
N TYR A 7 13.94 5.59 -19.07
CA TYR A 7 14.39 4.21 -18.93
C TYR A 7 15.37 4.04 -17.80
N LEU A 8 16.25 4.98 -17.48
CA LEU A 8 17.19 4.82 -16.37
C LEU A 8 16.49 4.92 -15.02
N PHE A 9 15.54 5.84 -14.85
CA PHE A 9 14.76 5.94 -13.60
C PHE A 9 13.76 4.78 -13.48
N ILE A 10 13.10 4.38 -14.58
CA ILE A 10 12.30 3.15 -14.66
C ILE A 10 13.19 1.92 -14.49
N TYR A 11 14.45 1.94 -14.93
CA TYR A 11 15.39 0.83 -14.77
C TYR A 11 15.88 0.77 -13.33
N LEU A 12 16.16 1.88 -12.67
CA LEU A 12 16.43 1.92 -11.23
C LEU A 12 15.19 1.48 -10.45
N PHE A 13 13.99 1.92 -10.85
CA PHE A 13 12.72 1.48 -10.28
C PHE A 13 12.44 -0.01 -10.50
N VAL A 14 12.65 -0.53 -11.71
CA VAL A 14 12.49 -1.95 -12.05
C VAL A 14 13.59 -2.76 -11.39
N ALA A 15 14.84 -2.28 -11.36
CA ALA A 15 15.95 -2.92 -10.67
C ALA A 15 15.66 -2.96 -9.17
N ASP A 16 15.17 -1.90 -8.55
CA ASP A 16 14.79 -1.89 -7.13
C ASP A 16 13.60 -2.80 -6.85
N VAL A 17 12.53 -2.75 -7.66
CA VAL A 17 11.37 -3.61 -7.46
C VAL A 17 11.72 -5.09 -7.71
N VAL A 18 12.56 -5.39 -8.71
CA VAL A 18 13.03 -6.75 -9.01
C VAL A 18 14.04 -7.22 -7.96
N LEU A 19 15.02 -6.40 -7.56
CA LEU A 19 15.97 -6.73 -6.49
C LEU A 19 15.28 -6.85 -5.13
N PHE A 20 14.24 -6.06 -4.87
CA PHE A 20 13.37 -6.19 -3.70
C PHE A 20 12.57 -7.50 -3.74
N ALA A 21 12.02 -7.86 -4.90
CA ALA A 21 11.36 -9.15 -5.10
C ALA A 21 12.34 -10.34 -4.99
N LEU A 22 13.64 -10.14 -5.21
CA LEU A 22 14.67 -11.18 -5.17
C LEU A 22 15.40 -11.30 -3.82
N SER A 23 15.66 -10.20 -3.09
CA SER A 23 16.34 -10.22 -1.78
C SER A 23 16.08 -8.96 -0.90
N PRO A 24 15.19 -9.01 0.11
CA PRO A 24 14.88 -7.88 1.00
C PRO A 24 16.05 -7.35 1.84
N SER A 25 16.95 -8.23 2.28
CA SER A 25 18.02 -7.86 3.22
C SER A 25 18.99 -6.82 2.65
N PHE A 26 19.09 -6.75 1.32
CA PHE A 26 19.91 -5.78 0.61
C PHE A 26 19.23 -4.40 0.46
N SER A 27 17.89 -4.34 0.55
CA SER A 27 17.08 -3.16 0.24
C SER A 27 17.25 -2.01 1.24
N LEU A 28 17.47 -2.28 2.54
CA LEU A 28 17.56 -1.21 3.56
C LEU A 28 18.89 -0.44 3.53
N CYS A 29 20.01 -1.14 3.34
CA CYS A 29 21.29 -0.48 3.06
C CYS A 29 21.25 0.22 1.70
N LEU A 30 20.59 -0.38 0.71
CA LEU A 30 20.46 0.22 -0.61
C LEU A 30 19.57 1.46 -0.58
N SER A 31 18.51 1.54 0.22
CA SER A 31 17.64 2.73 0.32
C SER A 31 18.34 3.90 1.01
N LEU A 32 19.16 3.65 2.04
CA LEU A 32 20.07 4.65 2.63
C LEU A 32 21.16 5.08 1.64
N CYS A 33 21.78 4.12 0.95
CA CYS A 33 22.73 4.39 -0.14
C CYS A 33 22.07 5.09 -1.33
N LEU A 34 20.77 4.88 -1.58
CA LEU A 34 19.97 5.55 -2.60
C LEU A 34 19.65 6.97 -2.18
N CYS A 35 19.34 7.24 -0.91
CA CYS A 35 19.16 8.61 -0.44
C CYS A 35 20.48 9.40 -0.55
N LEU A 36 21.59 8.81 -0.10
CA LEU A 36 22.93 9.37 -0.24
C LEU A 36 23.37 9.49 -1.70
N SER A 37 23.13 8.46 -2.53
CA SER A 37 23.49 8.49 -3.95
C SER A 37 22.55 9.35 -4.75
N VAL A 38 21.28 9.56 -4.39
CA VAL A 38 20.39 10.55 -5.01
C VAL A 38 20.84 11.95 -4.61
N CYS A 39 21.26 12.20 -3.36
CA CYS A 39 21.84 13.49 -2.97
C CYS A 39 23.19 13.76 -3.69
N LEU A 40 24.08 12.77 -3.74
CA LEU A 40 25.37 12.85 -4.43
C LEU A 40 25.19 12.94 -5.94
N TYR A 41 24.29 12.13 -6.52
CA TYR A 41 23.99 12.12 -7.95
C TYR A 41 23.19 13.36 -8.34
N ALA A 42 22.34 13.92 -7.49
CA ALA A 42 21.73 15.24 -7.70
C ALA A 42 22.79 16.35 -7.73
N CYS A 43 23.82 16.27 -6.87
CA CYS A 43 24.99 17.15 -6.95
C CYS A 43 25.78 16.95 -8.26
N VAL A 44 26.03 15.71 -8.68
CA VAL A 44 26.78 15.40 -9.92
C VAL A 44 25.97 15.71 -11.19
N LEU A 45 24.66 15.47 -11.16
CA LEU A 45 23.69 15.83 -12.19
C LEU A 45 23.60 17.36 -12.34
N LYS A 46 23.78 18.13 -11.27
CA LYS A 46 23.86 19.60 -11.38
C LYS A 46 24.95 20.02 -12.36
N GLU A 47 26.08 19.32 -12.42
CA GLU A 47 27.16 19.61 -13.38
C GLU A 47 26.95 18.95 -14.76
N SER A 48 26.51 17.68 -14.80
CA SER A 48 26.34 16.96 -16.06
C SER A 48 25.10 17.39 -16.87
N ILE A 49 24.03 17.88 -16.21
CA ILE A 49 22.78 18.23 -16.90
C ILE A 49 22.72 19.69 -17.38
N VAL A 50 23.68 20.55 -17.04
CA VAL A 50 23.80 21.89 -17.69
C VAL A 50 23.93 21.78 -19.22
N SER A 51 24.32 20.61 -19.74
CA SER A 51 24.35 20.33 -21.18
C SER A 51 22.98 20.03 -21.81
N MET A 52 21.93 19.71 -21.03
CA MET A 52 20.56 19.57 -21.54
C MET A 52 19.91 20.94 -21.42
N GLY A 53 19.83 21.66 -22.54
CA GLY A 53 19.24 23.01 -22.57
C GLY A 53 17.92 23.09 -21.79
N ALA A 54 17.72 24.22 -21.10
CA ALA A 54 16.60 24.53 -20.20
C ALA A 54 15.18 24.38 -20.82
N SER A 55 15.06 24.01 -22.09
CA SER A 55 13.81 23.80 -22.81
C SER A 55 13.20 22.39 -22.66
N ASN A 56 13.87 21.43 -21.99
CA ASN A 56 13.32 20.09 -21.81
C ASN A 56 12.45 19.98 -20.55
N SER A 57 11.14 19.78 -20.72
CA SER A 57 10.17 19.67 -19.61
C SER A 57 10.52 18.58 -18.58
N VAL A 58 11.13 17.47 -19.01
CA VAL A 58 11.57 16.39 -18.12
C VAL A 58 12.72 16.84 -17.23
N PHE A 59 13.64 17.61 -17.80
CA PHE A 59 14.78 18.14 -17.05
C PHE A 59 14.31 19.13 -15.97
N VAL A 60 13.39 20.03 -16.33
CA VAL A 60 12.77 20.97 -15.38
C VAL A 60 12.05 20.20 -14.26
N ALA A 61 11.25 19.20 -14.60
CA ALA A 61 10.57 18.35 -13.61
C ALA A 61 11.54 17.67 -12.64
N LEU A 62 12.65 17.10 -13.14
CA LEU A 62 13.68 16.47 -12.29
C LEU A 62 14.38 17.49 -11.38
N CYS A 63 14.71 18.67 -11.90
CA CYS A 63 15.27 19.74 -11.08
C CYS A 63 14.31 20.17 -9.96
N ASN A 64 13.02 20.26 -10.27
CA ASN A 64 11.99 20.63 -9.30
C ASN A 64 11.82 19.56 -8.21
N ILE A 65 11.90 18.28 -8.58
CA ILE A 65 11.94 17.18 -7.60
C ILE A 65 13.15 17.35 -6.68
N VAL A 66 14.36 17.51 -7.23
CA VAL A 66 15.60 17.68 -6.44
C VAL A 66 15.50 18.90 -5.51
N LYS A 67 15.01 20.04 -6.00
CA LYS A 67 14.79 21.22 -5.16
C LYS A 67 13.83 20.92 -4.00
N SER A 68 12.70 20.26 -4.26
CA SER A 68 11.73 19.90 -3.21
C SER A 68 12.33 18.89 -2.21
N PHE A 69 13.14 17.93 -2.65
CA PHE A 69 13.92 17.07 -1.75
C PHE A 69 14.86 17.86 -0.84
N CYS A 70 15.53 18.88 -1.36
CA CYS A 70 16.38 19.74 -0.54
C CYS A 70 15.56 20.56 0.47
N THR A 71 14.42 21.11 0.03
CA THR A 71 13.48 21.87 0.88
C THR A 71 12.97 21.02 2.04
N HIS A 72 12.54 19.79 1.77
CA HIS A 72 11.94 18.88 2.75
C HIS A 72 12.91 17.81 3.26
N SER A 73 14.20 18.12 3.24
CA SER A 73 15.26 17.16 3.59
C SER A 73 15.19 16.70 5.04
N PHE A 74 14.78 17.58 5.95
CA PHE A 74 14.60 17.26 7.37
C PHE A 74 13.42 16.29 7.57
N GLU A 75 12.25 16.65 7.04
CA GLU A 75 11.00 15.91 7.12
C GLU A 75 11.19 14.50 6.54
N LEU A 76 11.71 14.40 5.32
CA LEU A 76 11.96 13.13 4.65
C LEU A 76 12.98 12.27 5.41
N SER A 77 13.99 12.88 6.04
CA SER A 77 14.97 12.13 6.86
C SER A 77 14.32 11.52 8.09
N VAL A 78 13.45 12.28 8.78
CA VAL A 78 12.70 11.78 9.94
C VAL A 78 11.73 10.67 9.53
N ILE A 79 11.02 10.84 8.42
CA ILE A 79 10.07 9.84 7.88
C ILE A 79 10.79 8.52 7.52
N ILE A 80 11.94 8.60 6.84
CA ILE A 80 12.75 7.40 6.52
C ILE A 80 13.25 6.73 7.80
N PHE A 81 13.75 7.53 8.75
CA PHE A 81 14.21 7.01 10.04
C PHE A 81 13.10 6.31 10.81
N ALA A 82 11.89 6.86 10.81
CA ALA A 82 10.70 6.24 11.39
C ALA A 82 10.39 4.88 10.74
N GLY A 83 10.49 4.77 9.42
CA GLY A 83 10.43 3.49 8.70
C GLY A 83 11.42 2.44 9.21
N VAL A 84 12.68 2.83 9.41
CA VAL A 84 13.73 1.94 9.94
C VAL A 84 13.45 1.55 11.39
N VAL A 85 13.06 2.51 12.24
CA VAL A 85 12.72 2.27 13.65
C VAL A 85 11.54 1.30 13.76
N ALA A 86 10.49 1.49 12.95
CA ALA A 86 9.33 0.62 12.92
C ALA A 86 9.71 -0.82 12.54
N TYR A 87 10.59 -1.00 11.54
CA TYR A 87 11.15 -2.29 11.17
C TYR A 87 11.91 -2.94 12.34
N VAL A 88 12.85 -2.20 12.95
CA VAL A 88 13.71 -2.72 14.03
C VAL A 88 12.89 -3.13 15.26
N ILE A 89 11.93 -2.30 15.68
CA ILE A 89 11.05 -2.61 16.82
C ILE A 89 10.20 -3.83 16.50
N CYS A 90 9.57 -3.88 15.31
CA CYS A 90 8.74 -5.02 14.93
C CYS A 90 9.53 -6.33 14.91
N MET A 91 10.74 -6.34 14.33
CA MET A 91 11.65 -7.49 14.36
C MET A 91 12.05 -7.90 15.78
N ARG A 92 12.32 -6.93 16.67
CA ARG A 92 12.74 -7.19 18.06
C ARG A 92 11.66 -7.88 18.90
N PHE A 93 10.40 -7.54 18.67
CA PHE A 93 9.25 -8.06 19.43
C PHE A 93 8.56 -9.26 18.76
N MET A 94 8.92 -9.61 17.52
CA MET A 94 8.28 -10.69 16.77
C MET A 94 8.26 -12.02 17.53
N ASP A 95 9.43 -12.54 17.92
CA ASP A 95 9.50 -13.86 18.58
C ASP A 95 8.79 -13.89 19.95
N PRO A 96 8.99 -12.90 20.87
CA PRO A 96 8.24 -12.85 22.12
C PRO A 96 6.72 -12.85 21.93
N VAL A 97 6.22 -12.07 20.96
CA VAL A 97 4.78 -12.00 20.66
C VAL A 97 4.28 -13.30 20.05
N CYS A 98 5.02 -13.90 19.12
CA CYS A 98 4.69 -15.22 18.56
C CYS A 98 4.52 -16.27 19.66
N MET A 99 5.44 -16.32 20.63
CA MET A 99 5.33 -17.24 21.77
C MET A 99 4.07 -16.96 22.60
N LYS A 100 3.76 -15.67 22.85
CA LYS A 100 2.58 -15.29 23.62
C LYS A 100 1.27 -15.67 22.92
N LEU A 101 1.18 -15.47 21.62
CA LEU A 101 -0.01 -15.80 20.83
C LEU A 101 -0.24 -17.32 20.81
N LEU A 102 0.83 -18.11 20.65
CA LEU A 102 0.77 -19.57 20.78
C LEU A 102 0.29 -20.01 22.18
N GLU A 103 0.82 -19.41 23.25
CA GLU A 103 0.38 -19.70 24.63
C GLU A 103 -1.10 -19.41 24.84
N ARG A 104 -1.63 -18.37 24.17
CA ARG A 104 -3.03 -17.95 24.23
C ARG A 104 -3.92 -18.66 23.21
N ARG A 105 -3.38 -19.58 22.42
CA ARG A 105 -4.09 -20.28 21.32
C ARG A 105 -4.63 -19.35 20.23
N ILE A 106 -3.98 -18.22 20.03
CA ILE A 106 -4.22 -17.37 18.86
C ILE A 106 -3.26 -17.86 17.77
N CYS A 107 -3.70 -18.90 17.06
CA CYS A 107 -2.88 -19.63 16.09
C CYS A 107 -3.75 -20.35 15.07
N GLY A 108 -3.20 -20.52 13.86
CA GLY A 108 -3.82 -21.22 12.74
C GLY A 108 -3.01 -22.45 12.30
N VAL A 109 -3.58 -23.21 11.36
CA VAL A 109 -2.90 -24.32 10.68
C VAL A 109 -2.94 -24.06 9.18
N ASP A 110 -1.77 -24.12 8.54
CA ASP A 110 -1.63 -23.81 7.11
C ASP A 110 -2.47 -24.75 6.24
N ILE A 111 -3.48 -24.19 5.58
CA ILE A 111 -4.41 -24.94 4.73
C ILE A 111 -3.71 -25.49 3.48
N ASN A 112 -2.66 -24.82 3.02
CA ASN A 112 -1.89 -25.16 1.83
C ASN A 112 -0.77 -26.18 2.10
N LYS A 113 -0.65 -26.71 3.32
CA LYS A 113 0.35 -27.74 3.69
C LYS A 113 -0.23 -28.90 4.48
N THR A 114 -1.56 -28.93 4.64
CA THR A 114 -2.23 -29.92 5.47
C THR A 114 -3.49 -30.45 4.80
N THR A 115 -3.86 -31.69 5.10
CA THR A 115 -5.15 -32.25 4.70
C THR A 115 -6.24 -31.84 5.69
N LEU A 116 -7.50 -31.84 5.25
CA LEU A 116 -8.65 -31.55 6.12
C LEU A 116 -8.71 -32.49 7.33
N GLU A 117 -8.43 -33.79 7.13
CA GLU A 117 -8.37 -34.78 8.20
C GLU A 117 -7.29 -34.46 9.23
N LYS A 118 -6.09 -34.07 8.77
CA LYS A 118 -4.98 -33.70 9.66
C LYS A 118 -5.31 -32.44 10.46
N ARG A 119 -5.94 -31.43 9.84
CA ARG A 119 -6.41 -30.22 10.54
C ARG A 119 -7.44 -30.53 11.63
N ARG A 120 -8.41 -31.40 11.33
CA ARG A 120 -9.40 -31.85 12.33
C ARG A 120 -8.74 -32.53 13.53
N LYS A 121 -7.80 -33.45 13.27
CA LYS A 121 -7.02 -34.12 14.33
C LYS A 121 -6.23 -33.15 15.20
N ILE A 122 -5.64 -32.11 14.60
CA ILE A 122 -4.91 -31.06 15.33
C ILE A 122 -5.89 -30.23 16.17
N ALA A 123 -7.03 -29.84 15.61
CA ALA A 123 -8.04 -29.01 16.28
C ALA A 123 -8.69 -29.69 17.50
N GLU A 124 -8.81 -31.02 17.49
CA GLU A 124 -9.39 -31.81 18.59
C GLU A 124 -8.45 -31.95 19.80
N LYS A 125 -7.14 -31.73 19.62
CA LYS A 125 -6.13 -31.92 20.66
C LYS A 125 -5.72 -30.58 21.28
N PRO A 126 -5.50 -30.49 22.60
CA PRO A 126 -4.87 -29.32 23.19
C PRO A 126 -3.42 -29.21 22.69
N LEU A 127 -2.91 -27.98 22.51
CA LEU A 127 -1.56 -27.69 21.98
C LEU A 127 -0.43 -28.49 22.67
N LYS A 128 -0.54 -28.72 23.98
CA LYS A 128 0.43 -29.48 24.78
C LYS A 128 0.43 -30.99 24.53
N ALA A 129 -0.65 -31.53 23.95
CA ALA A 129 -0.81 -32.95 23.63
C ALA A 129 -0.51 -33.27 22.15
N LEU A 130 -0.19 -32.25 21.34
CA LEU A 130 0.25 -32.46 19.96
C LEU A 130 1.62 -33.10 19.93
N GLY A 131 1.81 -34.04 19.01
CA GLY A 131 3.14 -34.55 18.68
C GLY A 131 4.02 -33.44 18.08
N GLU A 132 5.33 -33.63 18.05
CA GLU A 132 6.27 -32.63 17.55
C GLU A 132 5.97 -32.20 16.10
N GLU A 133 5.65 -33.15 15.22
CA GLU A 133 5.26 -32.86 13.84
C GLU A 133 3.95 -32.09 13.72
N GLU A 134 2.95 -32.41 14.55
CA GLU A 134 1.67 -31.71 14.58
C GLU A 134 1.86 -30.27 15.08
N ARG A 135 2.70 -30.09 16.11
CA ARG A 135 3.02 -28.78 16.68
C ARG A 135 3.76 -27.88 15.68
N ARG A 136 4.62 -28.45 14.82
CA ARG A 136 5.31 -27.69 13.74
C ARG A 136 4.37 -27.15 12.66
N LEU A 137 3.14 -27.67 12.58
CA LEU A 137 2.12 -27.19 11.63
C LEU A 137 1.24 -26.06 12.20
N VAL A 138 1.30 -25.84 13.52
CA VAL A 138 0.58 -24.77 14.19
C VAL A 138 1.43 -23.50 14.15
N VAL A 139 0.84 -22.43 13.63
CA VAL A 139 1.51 -21.17 13.34
C VAL A 139 0.80 -20.04 14.11
N PRO A 140 1.51 -19.15 14.82
CA PRO A 140 0.87 -18.01 15.49
C PRO A 140 0.16 -17.11 14.46
N GLU A 141 -1.01 -16.62 14.82
CA GLU A 141 -1.88 -15.83 13.95
C GLU A 141 -2.13 -14.43 14.53
N SER A 142 -2.66 -13.50 13.71
CA SER A 142 -2.96 -12.12 14.10
C SER A 142 -1.75 -11.23 14.37
N LEU A 143 -0.59 -11.53 13.76
CA LEU A 143 0.62 -10.71 13.95
C LEU A 143 0.51 -9.29 13.36
N GLY A 144 -0.55 -9.02 12.59
CA GLY A 144 -0.96 -7.67 12.25
C GLY A 144 -1.14 -6.75 13.46
N ILE A 145 -1.54 -7.28 14.64
CA ILE A 145 -1.67 -6.47 15.86
C ILE A 145 -0.35 -5.92 16.35
N LEU A 146 0.74 -6.69 16.26
CA LEU A 146 2.08 -6.22 16.59
C LEU A 146 2.53 -5.13 15.61
N ALA A 147 2.40 -5.41 14.31
CA ALA A 147 2.80 -4.46 13.27
C ALA A 147 2.01 -3.15 13.37
N GLY A 148 0.69 -3.22 13.56
CA GLY A 148 -0.16 -2.05 13.71
C GLY A 148 0.13 -1.26 15.00
N ALA A 149 0.41 -1.94 16.13
CA ALA A 149 0.76 -1.25 17.37
C ALA A 149 2.11 -0.52 17.26
N VAL A 150 3.14 -1.18 16.71
CA VAL A 150 4.45 -0.56 16.47
C VAL A 150 4.31 0.60 15.49
N TYR A 151 3.56 0.40 14.39
CA TYR A 151 3.27 1.42 13.41
C TYR A 151 2.64 2.66 14.06
N LEU A 152 1.58 2.50 14.86
CA LEU A 152 0.89 3.63 15.49
C LEU A 152 1.78 4.39 16.48
N CYS A 153 2.58 3.67 17.29
CA CYS A 153 3.53 4.30 18.21
C CYS A 153 4.59 5.14 17.47
N VAL A 154 5.14 4.60 16.39
CA VAL A 154 6.14 5.31 15.57
C VAL A 154 5.51 6.48 14.82
N LEU A 155 4.37 6.24 14.17
CA LEU A 155 3.65 7.24 13.39
C LEU A 155 3.30 8.46 14.24
N VAL A 156 2.71 8.29 15.42
CA VAL A 156 2.30 9.45 16.25
C VAL A 156 3.51 10.31 16.65
N LEU A 157 4.64 9.69 17.00
CA LEU A 157 5.87 10.42 17.33
C LEU A 157 6.45 11.12 16.10
N GLU A 158 6.50 10.43 14.97
CA GLU A 158 6.95 10.99 13.68
C GLU A 158 6.12 12.20 13.28
N LEU A 159 4.78 12.08 13.30
CA LEU A 159 3.89 13.17 12.91
C LEU A 159 4.02 14.38 13.84
N ALA A 160 4.21 14.16 15.14
CA ALA A 160 4.44 15.24 16.10
C ALA A 160 5.77 15.98 15.83
N ILE A 161 6.82 15.27 15.41
CA ILE A 161 8.13 15.85 15.08
C ILE A 161 8.07 16.60 13.74
N VAL A 162 7.45 16.00 12.72
CA VAL A 162 7.47 16.50 11.34
C VAL A 162 6.44 17.62 11.13
N PHE A 163 5.20 17.45 11.61
CA PHE A 163 4.10 18.36 11.32
C PHE A 163 3.68 19.22 12.50
N GLY A 164 4.16 18.92 13.72
CA GLY A 164 3.83 19.69 14.92
C GLY A 164 2.31 19.89 15.07
N PRO A 165 1.82 21.14 15.23
CA PRO A 165 0.38 21.41 15.32
C PRO A 165 -0.41 20.91 14.12
N SER A 166 0.15 20.90 12.91
CA SER A 166 -0.56 20.51 11.69
C SER A 166 -0.83 19.01 11.58
N MET A 167 -0.32 18.18 12.51
CA MET A 167 -0.64 16.76 12.57
C MET A 167 -2.14 16.48 12.76
N HIS A 168 -2.92 17.44 13.30
CA HIS A 168 -4.37 17.30 13.51
C HIS A 168 -5.14 17.00 12.21
N LYS A 169 -4.60 17.39 11.04
CA LYS A 169 -5.17 17.05 9.72
C LYS A 169 -5.21 15.53 9.48
N LEU A 170 -4.41 14.76 10.21
CA LEU A 170 -4.34 13.30 10.14
C LEU A 170 -5.14 12.58 11.22
N ASP A 171 -5.85 13.29 12.11
CA ASP A 171 -6.62 12.68 13.21
C ASP A 171 -7.63 11.64 12.70
N GLY A 172 -8.31 11.95 11.60
CA GLY A 172 -9.25 11.03 10.96
C GLY A 172 -8.57 9.80 10.37
N ALA A 173 -7.38 9.97 9.78
CA ALA A 173 -6.58 8.87 9.24
C ALA A 173 -6.08 7.93 10.35
N ILE A 174 -5.47 8.49 11.40
CA ILE A 174 -4.95 7.74 12.56
C ILE A 174 -6.09 6.98 13.25
N THR A 175 -7.23 7.65 13.44
CA THR A 175 -8.43 7.03 14.05
C THR A 175 -8.93 5.88 13.21
N ALA A 176 -9.10 6.07 11.89
CA ALA A 176 -9.56 5.01 11.00
C ALA A 176 -8.61 3.81 10.98
N ILE A 177 -7.29 4.05 10.89
CA ILE A 177 -6.27 3.00 10.96
C ILE A 177 -6.40 2.21 12.28
N THR A 178 -6.52 2.92 13.41
CA THR A 178 -6.66 2.30 14.73
C THR A 178 -7.92 1.44 14.83
N VAL A 179 -9.07 1.96 14.39
CA VAL A 179 -10.34 1.23 14.43
C VAL A 179 -10.30 0.00 13.52
N MET A 180 -9.72 0.11 12.32
CA MET A 180 -9.63 -1.02 11.38
C MET A 180 -8.62 -2.08 11.81
N LEU A 181 -7.51 -1.68 12.43
CA LEU A 181 -6.57 -2.61 13.08
C LEU A 181 -7.27 -3.43 14.18
N LEU A 182 -7.99 -2.75 15.07
CA LEU A 182 -8.72 -3.42 16.15
C LEU A 182 -9.87 -4.28 15.62
N LEU A 183 -10.59 -3.82 14.59
CA LEU A 183 -11.63 -4.60 13.93
C LEU A 183 -11.05 -5.89 13.35
N GLY A 184 -9.91 -5.81 12.65
CA GLY A 184 -9.23 -6.98 12.12
C GLY A 184 -8.81 -7.96 13.23
N PHE A 185 -8.31 -7.46 14.36
CA PHE A 185 -7.98 -8.31 15.51
C PHE A 185 -9.21 -8.94 16.17
N VAL A 186 -10.29 -8.18 16.32
CA VAL A 186 -11.57 -8.70 16.82
C VAL A 186 -12.11 -9.78 15.89
N ASP A 187 -11.96 -9.61 14.58
CA ASP A 187 -12.38 -10.58 13.57
C ASP A 187 -11.57 -11.88 13.65
N ASP A 188 -10.25 -11.77 13.81
CA ASP A 188 -9.39 -12.94 14.03
C ASP A 188 -9.79 -13.75 15.28
N VAL A 189 -10.21 -13.07 16.35
CA VAL A 189 -10.54 -13.73 17.64
C VAL A 189 -11.99 -14.23 17.68
N LEU A 190 -12.93 -13.48 17.10
CA LEU A 190 -14.37 -13.74 17.24
C LEU A 190 -15.06 -14.25 15.96
N ASP A 191 -14.37 -14.30 14.82
CA ASP A 191 -14.92 -14.73 13.52
C ASP A 191 -16.23 -13.99 13.17
N VAL A 192 -16.12 -12.68 12.92
CA VAL A 192 -17.28 -11.80 12.72
C VAL A 192 -17.96 -12.13 11.39
N ARG A 193 -19.30 -12.05 11.32
CA ARG A 193 -20.02 -12.28 10.05
C ARG A 193 -19.71 -11.20 9.02
N TRP A 194 -19.52 -11.59 7.75
CA TRP A 194 -19.15 -10.73 6.62
C TRP A 194 -19.99 -9.44 6.49
N ARG A 195 -21.32 -9.52 6.72
CA ARG A 195 -22.21 -8.36 6.62
C ARG A 195 -21.89 -7.25 7.63
N HIS A 196 -21.47 -7.64 8.83
CA HIS A 196 -21.04 -6.68 9.85
C HIS A 196 -19.65 -6.15 9.52
N LYS A 197 -18.77 -6.96 8.92
CA LYS A 197 -17.43 -6.51 8.47
C LYS A 197 -17.53 -5.32 7.50
N LEU A 198 -18.41 -5.41 6.50
CA LEU A 198 -18.64 -4.33 5.53
C LEU A 198 -19.25 -3.08 6.18
N LEU A 199 -20.26 -3.25 7.05
CA LEU A 199 -20.88 -2.12 7.76
C LEU A 199 -19.89 -1.42 8.70
N LEU A 200 -19.11 -2.19 9.45
CA LEU A 200 -18.10 -1.67 10.37
C LEU A 200 -16.96 -0.99 9.62
N SER A 201 -16.57 -1.52 8.45
CA SER A 201 -15.64 -0.83 7.54
C SER A 201 -16.21 0.54 7.14
N ALA A 202 -17.48 0.60 6.72
CA ALA A 202 -18.12 1.85 6.31
C ALA A 202 -18.11 2.89 7.45
N ILE A 203 -18.49 2.51 8.66
CA ILE A 203 -18.43 3.39 9.84
C ILE A 203 -16.98 3.79 10.16
N GLY A 204 -16.04 2.86 10.04
CA GLY A 204 -14.61 3.09 10.25
C GLY A 204 -13.99 4.12 9.32
N THR A 205 -14.59 4.37 8.15
CA THR A 205 -14.12 5.41 7.21
C THR A 205 -14.56 6.83 7.59
N PHE A 206 -15.58 6.99 8.46
CA PHE A 206 -16.13 8.30 8.79
C PHE A 206 -15.11 9.30 9.35
N PRO A 207 -14.20 8.93 10.27
CA PRO A 207 -13.19 9.85 10.76
C PRO A 207 -12.36 10.50 9.64
N VAL A 208 -11.99 9.72 8.61
CA VAL A 208 -11.24 10.23 7.44
C VAL A 208 -12.06 11.27 6.67
N MET A 209 -13.37 11.05 6.54
CA MET A 209 -14.26 11.98 5.84
C MET A 209 -14.47 13.28 6.62
N LEU A 210 -14.46 13.20 7.96
CA LEU A 210 -14.62 14.37 8.83
C LEU A 210 -13.40 15.29 8.83
N THR A 211 -12.21 14.76 8.58
CA THR A 211 -10.96 15.54 8.51
C THR A 211 -10.47 15.78 7.09
N TYR A 212 -11.25 15.40 6.07
CA TYR A 212 -10.87 15.61 4.67
C TYR A 212 -10.90 17.11 4.33
N ASP A 213 -9.74 17.66 3.99
CA ASP A 213 -9.53 19.08 3.66
C ASP A 213 -9.33 19.33 2.16
N GLY A 214 -9.40 18.27 1.34
CA GLY A 214 -9.20 18.36 -0.11
C GLY A 214 -10.43 18.83 -0.89
N SER A 215 -10.23 19.05 -2.18
CA SER A 215 -11.33 19.42 -3.09
C SER A 215 -12.38 18.31 -3.20
N VAL A 216 -13.65 18.70 -3.21
CA VAL A 216 -14.81 17.84 -3.51
C VAL A 216 -15.36 18.06 -4.93
N SER A 217 -14.54 18.69 -5.78
CA SER A 217 -14.81 18.89 -7.20
C SER A 217 -13.97 17.94 -8.05
N ILE A 218 -14.51 17.54 -9.19
CA ILE A 218 -13.79 16.71 -10.17
C ILE A 218 -13.45 17.52 -11.42
N ALA A 219 -12.24 17.32 -11.96
CA ALA A 219 -11.89 17.79 -13.29
C ALA A 219 -12.67 17.00 -14.36
N VAL A 220 -13.25 17.71 -15.31
CA VAL A 220 -13.97 17.12 -16.45
C VAL A 220 -12.94 16.65 -17.48
N PRO A 221 -12.98 15.37 -17.92
CA PRO A 221 -12.12 14.90 -19.00
C PRO A 221 -12.39 15.65 -20.31
N ARG A 222 -11.36 15.88 -21.13
CA ARG A 222 -11.44 16.59 -22.42
C ARG A 222 -12.57 16.12 -23.34
N PRO A 223 -12.79 14.80 -23.54
CA PRO A 223 -13.89 14.35 -24.40
C PRO A 223 -15.28 14.73 -23.88
N LEU A 224 -15.39 15.04 -22.58
CA LEU A 224 -16.63 15.44 -21.93
C LEU A 224 -16.81 16.95 -21.82
N LEU A 225 -15.75 17.76 -22.00
CA LEU A 225 -15.82 19.22 -21.90
C LEU A 225 -16.95 19.86 -22.73
N PRO A 226 -17.27 19.40 -23.97
CA PRO A 226 -18.39 19.98 -24.74
C PRO A 226 -19.77 19.85 -24.06
N TYR A 227 -19.93 18.93 -23.10
CA TYR A 227 -21.18 18.69 -22.38
C TYR A 227 -21.26 19.43 -21.02
N PHE A 228 -20.20 20.14 -20.64
CA PHE A 228 -20.12 20.87 -19.37
C PHE A 228 -19.73 22.33 -19.61
N SER A 229 -20.30 23.24 -18.84
CA SER A 229 -19.97 24.68 -18.93
C SER A 229 -18.66 25.05 -18.24
N THR A 230 -18.11 24.14 -17.42
CA THR A 230 -16.95 24.38 -16.56
C THR A 230 -15.97 23.20 -16.65
N SER A 231 -14.68 23.48 -16.50
CA SER A 231 -13.64 22.43 -16.46
C SER A 231 -13.66 21.62 -15.16
N PHE A 232 -14.40 22.09 -14.14
CA PHE A 232 -14.60 21.42 -12.86
C PHE A 232 -16.08 21.31 -12.51
N VAL A 233 -16.48 20.15 -11.96
CA VAL A 233 -17.84 19.89 -11.47
C VAL A 233 -17.79 19.65 -9.97
N TYR A 234 -18.58 20.42 -9.23
CA TYR A 234 -18.74 20.25 -7.79
C TYR A 234 -19.65 19.04 -7.50
N LEU A 235 -19.13 18.03 -6.79
CA LEU A 235 -19.90 16.85 -6.40
C LEU A 235 -20.31 16.85 -4.93
N GLY A 236 -19.63 17.63 -4.08
CA GLY A 236 -19.94 17.74 -2.65
C GLY A 236 -19.98 16.38 -1.95
N VAL A 237 -21.11 16.05 -1.32
CA VAL A 237 -21.31 14.81 -0.56
C VAL A 237 -21.11 13.54 -1.41
N PHE A 238 -21.39 13.59 -2.72
CA PHE A 238 -21.17 12.44 -3.59
C PHE A 238 -19.69 12.12 -3.79
N TYR A 239 -18.81 13.13 -3.69
CA TYR A 239 -17.37 12.92 -3.70
C TYR A 239 -16.91 12.24 -2.41
N LEU A 240 -17.42 12.68 -1.25
CA LEU A 240 -17.15 12.03 0.04
C LEU A 240 -17.66 10.58 0.06
N LEU A 241 -18.82 10.31 -0.54
CA LEU A 241 -19.33 8.95 -0.72
C LEU A 241 -18.37 8.09 -1.56
N TYR A 242 -17.83 8.63 -2.65
CA TYR A 242 -16.81 7.96 -3.46
C TYR A 242 -15.55 7.64 -2.64
N LEU A 243 -15.05 8.58 -1.85
CA LEU A 243 -13.89 8.34 -0.98
C LEU A 243 -14.19 7.27 0.08
N GLY A 244 -15.39 7.29 0.66
CA GLY A 244 -15.84 6.25 1.59
C GLY A 244 -15.85 4.87 0.94
N LEU A 245 -16.39 4.75 -0.28
CA LEU A 245 -16.38 3.49 -1.04
C LEU A 245 -14.96 3.03 -1.38
N LEU A 246 -14.07 3.95 -1.73
CA LEU A 246 -12.65 3.66 -1.96
C LEU A 246 -11.99 3.09 -0.69
N CYS A 247 -12.22 3.71 0.47
CA CYS A 247 -11.67 3.24 1.74
C CYS A 247 -12.23 1.86 2.15
N ILE A 248 -13.53 1.63 1.97
CA ILE A 248 -14.16 0.31 2.20
C ILE A 248 -13.53 -0.74 1.29
N PHE A 249 -13.37 -0.44 0.01
CA PHE A 249 -12.77 -1.34 -0.96
C PHE A 249 -11.33 -1.71 -0.57
N CYS A 250 -10.46 -0.72 -0.34
CA CYS A 250 -9.05 -1.00 -0.02
C CYS A 250 -8.91 -1.86 1.25
N THR A 251 -9.64 -1.50 2.31
CA THR A 251 -9.64 -2.20 3.61
C THR A 251 -9.99 -3.68 3.47
N ASN A 252 -10.94 -4.03 2.60
CA ASN A 252 -11.39 -5.41 2.44
C ASN A 252 -10.64 -6.17 1.33
N SER A 253 -10.11 -5.47 0.34
CA SER A 253 -9.61 -6.09 -0.90
C SER A 253 -8.32 -6.90 -0.72
N ILE A 254 -7.43 -6.49 0.19
CA ILE A 254 -6.20 -7.24 0.52
C ILE A 254 -6.57 -8.61 1.10
N ASN A 255 -7.57 -8.64 1.98
CA ASN A 255 -8.08 -9.88 2.57
C ASN A 255 -8.75 -10.78 1.52
N ILE A 256 -9.52 -10.21 0.59
CA ILE A 256 -10.22 -10.99 -0.45
C ILE A 256 -9.22 -11.67 -1.42
N LEU A 257 -8.02 -11.11 -1.60
CA LEU A 257 -6.94 -11.72 -2.40
C LEU A 257 -6.01 -12.65 -1.58
N ALA A 258 -6.13 -12.64 -0.26
CA ALA A 258 -5.35 -13.49 0.63
C ALA A 258 -5.57 -14.99 0.36
N GLY A 259 -4.62 -15.83 0.81
CA GLY A 259 -4.78 -17.28 0.72
C GLY A 259 -3.53 -18.08 0.33
N VAL A 260 -2.41 -17.42 0.05
CA VAL A 260 -1.09 -18.06 -0.11
C VAL A 260 -0.03 -17.28 0.64
N ASN A 261 0.90 -18.00 1.24
CA ASN A 261 1.89 -17.46 2.18
C ASN A 261 2.71 -16.31 1.59
N GLY A 262 2.55 -15.11 2.18
CA GLY A 262 3.31 -13.92 1.82
C GLY A 262 2.58 -12.96 0.90
N VAL A 263 1.46 -13.36 0.27
CA VAL A 263 0.78 -12.51 -0.73
C VAL A 263 0.17 -11.27 -0.10
N GLU A 264 -0.39 -11.40 1.10
CA GLU A 264 -1.03 -10.32 1.84
C GLU A 264 -0.03 -9.19 2.10
N VAL A 265 1.15 -9.53 2.59
CA VAL A 265 2.16 -8.54 2.95
C VAL A 265 2.89 -8.01 1.72
N ALA A 266 3.29 -8.90 0.81
CA ALA A 266 4.06 -8.52 -0.36
C ALA A 266 3.27 -7.59 -1.29
N GLN A 267 1.96 -7.84 -1.51
CA GLN A 267 1.14 -6.94 -2.33
C GLN A 267 1.04 -5.55 -1.69
N SER A 268 0.87 -5.46 -0.37
CA SER A 268 0.79 -4.16 0.32
C SER A 268 2.09 -3.38 0.22
N ILE A 269 3.24 -4.05 0.36
CA ILE A 269 4.55 -3.38 0.23
C ILE A 269 4.74 -2.82 -1.18
N VAL A 270 4.42 -3.60 -2.22
CA VAL A 270 4.55 -3.12 -3.61
C VAL A 270 3.67 -1.90 -3.87
N ILE A 271 2.42 -1.94 -3.40
CA ILE A 271 1.50 -0.80 -3.55
C ILE A 271 2.00 0.41 -2.75
N ALA A 272 2.40 0.22 -1.48
CA ALA A 272 2.90 1.30 -0.62
C ALA A 272 4.15 1.96 -1.20
N PHE A 273 5.13 1.16 -1.64
CA PHE A 273 6.34 1.67 -2.28
C PHE A 273 6.01 2.46 -3.56
N THR A 274 5.09 1.95 -4.38
CA THR A 274 4.63 2.66 -5.59
C THR A 274 3.95 3.99 -5.22
N CYS A 275 3.18 4.02 -4.13
CA CYS A 275 2.58 5.26 -3.63
C CYS A 275 3.64 6.26 -3.14
N VAL A 276 4.69 5.81 -2.45
CA VAL A 276 5.81 6.68 -2.04
C VAL A 276 6.49 7.29 -3.27
N VAL A 277 6.83 6.46 -4.27
CA VAL A 277 7.43 6.94 -5.53
C VAL A 277 6.53 7.95 -6.24
N TYR A 278 5.22 7.69 -6.30
CA TYR A 278 4.25 8.62 -6.86
C TYR A 278 4.25 9.98 -6.14
N ASN A 279 4.19 9.98 -4.80
CA ASN A 279 4.17 11.21 -4.02
C ASN A 279 5.49 11.98 -4.17
N ILE A 280 6.64 11.28 -4.17
CA ILE A 280 7.95 11.88 -4.47
C ILE A 280 7.95 12.61 -5.81
N PHE A 281 7.34 12.02 -6.84
CA PHE A 281 7.24 12.70 -8.13
C PHE A 281 6.29 13.90 -8.09
N GLN A 282 5.22 13.85 -7.29
CA GLN A 282 4.28 14.97 -7.16
C GLN A 282 4.85 16.16 -6.39
N LEU A 283 5.86 15.96 -5.53
CA LEU A 283 6.62 17.06 -4.90
C LEU A 283 7.15 18.11 -5.89
N ARG A 284 7.35 17.74 -7.17
CA ARG A 284 7.78 18.68 -8.22
C ARG A 284 6.84 19.88 -8.40
N LEU A 285 5.55 19.71 -8.13
CA LEU A 285 4.51 20.70 -8.40
C LEU A 285 4.63 21.93 -7.50
N GLU A 286 5.19 21.76 -6.30
CA GLU A 286 5.47 22.86 -5.36
C GLU A 286 6.35 23.94 -6.00
N MET A 287 7.39 23.52 -6.72
CA MET A 287 8.35 24.44 -7.35
C MET A 287 7.77 25.08 -8.63
N GLU A 288 6.90 24.38 -9.35
CA GLU A 288 6.22 24.95 -10.53
C GLU A 288 5.30 26.13 -10.12
N PHE A 289 4.68 26.05 -8.95
CA PHE A 289 3.89 27.15 -8.40
C PHE A 289 4.74 28.35 -7.95
N GLN A 290 5.87 28.10 -7.28
CA GLN A 290 6.79 29.17 -6.85
C GLN A 290 7.46 29.90 -8.01
N ASP A 291 7.99 29.16 -9.00
CA ASP A 291 8.64 29.76 -10.17
C ASP A 291 7.65 30.58 -11.02
N GLY A 292 6.38 30.14 -11.12
CA GLY A 292 5.31 30.88 -11.77
C GLY A 292 4.99 32.21 -11.07
N LEU A 293 4.96 32.23 -9.74
CA LEU A 293 4.73 33.44 -8.94
C LEU A 293 5.87 34.46 -9.07
N ILE A 294 7.12 34.01 -9.18
CA ILE A 294 8.29 34.89 -9.36
C ILE A 294 8.30 35.49 -10.78
N ALA A 295 7.90 34.73 -11.80
CA ALA A 295 7.86 35.20 -13.18
C ALA A 295 6.76 36.26 -13.43
N SER A 296 5.60 36.13 -12.76
CA SER A 296 4.59 37.17 -12.69
C SER A 296 5.01 38.19 -11.61
N GLY A 297 5.78 39.22 -11.97
CA GLY A 297 6.29 40.26 -11.06
C GLY A 297 5.25 41.10 -10.27
N ASP A 298 4.03 40.60 -10.09
CA ASP A 298 2.98 41.19 -9.26
C ASP A 298 3.17 40.81 -7.79
N MET A 299 3.83 41.70 -7.04
CA MET A 299 3.98 41.68 -5.58
C MET A 299 2.65 41.90 -4.82
N TYR A 300 1.48 41.59 -5.42
CA TYR A 300 0.16 41.80 -4.82
C TYR A 300 -0.90 40.75 -5.18
N VAL A 301 -0.52 39.57 -5.67
CA VAL A 301 -1.45 38.43 -5.64
C VAL A 301 -1.34 37.80 -4.26
N HIS A 302 -2.32 38.11 -3.41
CA HIS A 302 -2.73 37.39 -2.21
C HIS A 302 -1.64 36.44 -1.68
N LYS A 303 -0.93 36.85 -0.62
CA LYS A 303 -0.62 35.88 0.44
C LYS A 303 -1.97 35.29 0.86
N ILE A 304 -2.49 34.32 0.10
CA ILE A 304 -3.18 33.22 0.72
C ILE A 304 -2.15 32.79 1.75
N GLU A 305 -2.49 32.98 3.02
CA GLU A 305 -1.87 32.24 4.10
C GLU A 305 -2.12 30.76 3.77
N THR A 306 -1.40 30.23 2.78
CA THR A 306 -1.26 28.82 2.54
C THR A 306 -0.34 28.38 3.65
N ASP A 307 -0.96 28.07 4.79
CA ASP A 307 -0.38 27.24 5.83
C ASP A 307 0.26 26.01 5.15
N GLY A 308 1.57 26.08 4.87
CA GLY A 308 2.37 25.02 4.23
C GLY A 308 1.99 24.55 2.81
N GLY A 309 1.25 25.34 2.03
CA GLY A 309 0.68 24.90 0.74
C GLY A 309 1.70 24.80 -0.40
N GLY A 310 2.10 23.58 -0.73
CA GLY A 310 2.81 23.24 -1.96
C GLY A 310 3.04 21.74 -2.14
N SER A 311 3.29 21.03 -1.04
CA SER A 311 3.58 19.58 -1.03
C SER A 311 3.16 18.86 0.26
N MET A 312 2.37 19.52 1.12
CA MET A 312 1.99 19.00 2.43
C MET A 312 1.20 17.68 2.35
N HIS A 313 0.32 17.55 1.35
CA HIS A 313 -0.47 16.32 1.14
C HIS A 313 0.43 15.14 0.77
N GLU A 314 1.42 15.37 -0.10
CA GLU A 314 2.41 14.37 -0.49
C GLU A 314 3.29 13.95 0.69
N LEU A 315 3.79 14.90 1.48
CA LEU A 315 4.59 14.61 2.67
C LEU A 315 3.79 13.82 3.71
N MET A 316 2.53 14.18 3.94
CA MET A 316 1.64 13.44 4.84
C MET A 316 1.38 12.02 4.36
N ALA A 317 1.17 11.82 3.05
CA ALA A 317 1.02 10.49 2.48
C ALA A 317 2.31 9.66 2.64
N ILE A 318 3.48 10.24 2.40
CA ILE A 318 4.77 9.55 2.58
C ILE A 318 4.99 9.19 4.07
N ALA A 319 4.65 10.09 5.00
CA ALA A 319 4.71 9.85 6.45
C ALA A 319 3.79 8.72 6.92
N LEU A 320 2.61 8.55 6.32
CA LEU A 320 1.75 7.39 6.58
C LEU A 320 2.35 6.08 6.02
N LEU A 321 3.08 6.14 4.90
CA LEU A 321 3.52 4.95 4.17
C LEU A 321 4.87 4.41 4.64
N ALA A 322 5.81 5.25 5.07
CA ALA A 322 7.16 4.81 5.43
C ALA A 322 7.22 3.86 6.65
N PRO A 323 6.65 4.20 7.83
CA PRO A 323 6.54 3.28 8.95
C PRO A 323 5.73 2.02 8.59
N PHE A 324 4.73 2.15 7.71
CA PHE A 324 3.94 1.02 7.23
C PHE A 324 4.77 0.02 6.41
N ILE A 325 5.63 0.52 5.53
CA ILE A 325 6.59 -0.30 4.78
C ILE A 325 7.55 -0.99 5.77
N GLY A 326 8.05 -0.26 6.77
CA GLY A 326 8.94 -0.80 7.80
C GLY A 326 8.36 -2.02 8.54
N VAL A 327 7.15 -1.89 9.10
CA VAL A 327 6.50 -3.02 9.80
C VAL A 327 6.08 -4.15 8.87
N SER A 328 5.70 -3.82 7.63
CA SER A 328 5.31 -4.81 6.63
C SER A 328 6.52 -5.63 6.18
N ILE A 329 7.69 -5.04 5.97
CA ILE A 329 8.92 -5.79 5.65
C ILE A 329 9.28 -6.75 6.79
N ALA A 330 9.13 -6.31 8.04
CA ALA A 330 9.35 -7.17 9.21
C ALA A 330 8.40 -8.37 9.23
N LEU A 331 7.09 -8.16 9.00
CA LEU A 331 6.13 -9.26 8.88
C LEU A 331 6.44 -10.18 7.70
N TRP A 332 6.78 -9.62 6.54
CA TRP A 332 7.06 -10.39 5.33
C TRP A 332 8.21 -11.39 5.52
N HIS A 333 9.23 -11.02 6.31
CA HIS A 333 10.33 -11.91 6.65
C HIS A 333 9.89 -13.21 7.34
N TYR A 334 8.78 -13.18 8.07
CA TYR A 334 8.22 -14.34 8.77
C TYR A 334 7.02 -14.97 8.04
N ASN A 335 6.28 -14.20 7.25
CA ASN A 335 5.07 -14.65 6.58
C ASN A 335 5.31 -15.23 5.17
N GLN A 336 6.42 -14.88 4.51
CA GLN A 336 6.76 -15.47 3.21
C GLN A 336 6.87 -17.00 3.26
N TYR A 337 6.70 -17.66 2.11
CA TYR A 337 6.78 -19.12 2.03
C TYR A 337 8.17 -19.69 2.43
N PRO A 338 8.23 -20.67 3.35
CA PRO A 338 7.12 -21.20 4.16
C PRO A 338 6.81 -20.29 5.35
N ALA A 339 5.52 -19.93 5.52
CA ALA A 339 5.11 -19.03 6.60
C ALA A 339 5.42 -19.61 7.99
N ARG A 340 6.03 -18.79 8.83
CA ARG A 340 6.25 -19.00 10.27
C ARG A 340 5.25 -18.26 11.14
N ILE A 341 4.51 -17.31 10.55
CA ILE A 341 3.43 -16.54 11.17
C ILE A 341 2.29 -16.37 10.15
N PHE A 342 1.07 -16.23 10.65
CA PHE A 342 -0.05 -15.66 9.91
C PHE A 342 -0.31 -14.24 10.37
N VAL A 343 -0.47 -13.34 9.41
CA VAL A 343 -0.67 -11.92 9.70
C VAL A 343 -2.09 -11.64 10.20
N GLY A 344 -3.05 -12.48 9.82
CA GLY A 344 -4.47 -12.36 10.19
C GLY A 344 -5.19 -11.18 9.52
N ASP A 345 -6.49 -11.11 9.78
CA ASP A 345 -7.35 -9.99 9.41
C ASP A 345 -6.91 -8.69 10.10
N SER A 346 -6.28 -8.79 11.27
CA SER A 346 -5.56 -7.68 11.92
C SER A 346 -4.67 -6.91 10.95
N TYR A 347 -3.91 -7.61 10.09
CA TYR A 347 -3.02 -6.97 9.14
C TYR A 347 -3.73 -6.53 7.87
N THR A 348 -4.63 -7.35 7.31
CA THR A 348 -5.21 -7.06 5.99
C THR A 348 -6.11 -5.83 6.03
N TYR A 349 -6.89 -5.66 7.11
CA TYR A 349 -7.68 -4.46 7.35
C TYR A 349 -6.78 -3.25 7.56
N PHE A 350 -5.83 -3.36 8.49
CA PHE A 350 -4.82 -2.35 8.77
C PHE A 350 -4.11 -1.86 7.48
N ALA A 351 -3.55 -2.77 6.70
CA ALA A 351 -2.83 -2.47 5.47
C ALA A 351 -3.73 -1.80 4.43
N GLY A 352 -4.94 -2.33 4.22
CA GLY A 352 -5.89 -1.77 3.28
C GLY A 352 -6.33 -0.36 3.68
N THR A 353 -6.50 -0.12 4.98
CA THR A 353 -6.82 1.20 5.52
C THR A 353 -5.67 2.17 5.38
N VAL A 354 -4.43 1.81 5.73
CA VAL A 354 -3.25 2.69 5.55
C VAL A 354 -3.12 3.13 4.09
N LEU A 355 -3.23 2.20 3.14
CA LEU A 355 -3.15 2.50 1.71
C LEU A 355 -4.28 3.43 1.25
N ALA A 356 -5.51 3.21 1.74
CA ALA A 356 -6.64 4.08 1.45
C ALA A 356 -6.45 5.49 2.00
N VAL A 357 -6.12 5.63 3.29
CA VAL A 357 -5.99 6.95 3.92
C VAL A 357 -4.81 7.71 3.36
N ALA A 358 -3.70 7.05 3.02
CA ALA A 358 -2.61 7.69 2.29
C ALA A 358 -3.07 8.24 0.93
N GLY A 359 -3.90 7.49 0.18
CA GLY A 359 -4.50 7.93 -1.07
C GLY A 359 -5.50 9.08 -0.93
N VAL A 360 -6.25 9.12 0.16
CA VAL A 360 -7.20 10.20 0.45
C VAL A 360 -6.45 11.47 0.89
N THR A 361 -5.54 11.34 1.85
CA THR A 361 -4.71 12.44 2.37
C THR A 361 -3.82 13.04 1.30
N GLY A 362 -3.17 12.21 0.47
CA GLY A 362 -2.35 12.65 -0.65
C GLY A 362 -3.16 13.04 -1.90
N GLN A 363 -4.50 13.05 -1.83
CA GLN A 363 -5.39 13.45 -2.93
C GLN A 363 -5.19 12.67 -4.25
N TYR A 364 -4.74 11.41 -4.17
CA TYR A 364 -4.46 10.56 -5.32
C TYR A 364 -5.33 9.30 -5.39
N GLY A 365 -6.52 9.31 -4.76
CA GLY A 365 -7.43 8.15 -4.74
C GLY A 365 -7.72 7.51 -6.11
N LYS A 366 -7.80 8.30 -7.18
CA LYS A 366 -7.96 7.78 -8.56
C LYS A 366 -6.72 6.99 -9.02
N THR A 367 -5.53 7.53 -8.77
CA THR A 367 -4.25 6.88 -9.07
C THR A 367 -4.08 5.62 -8.22
N LEU A 368 -4.49 5.66 -6.95
CA LEU A 368 -4.43 4.49 -6.06
C LEU A 368 -5.20 3.30 -6.65
N MET A 369 -6.38 3.53 -7.26
CA MET A 369 -7.14 2.48 -7.91
C MET A 369 -6.41 1.82 -9.10
N LEU A 370 -5.49 2.54 -9.77
CA LEU A 370 -4.64 1.94 -10.79
C LEU A 370 -3.60 0.98 -10.17
N PHE A 371 -3.11 1.27 -8.97
CA PHE A 371 -2.21 0.36 -8.25
C PHE A 371 -2.97 -0.86 -7.69
N PHE A 372 -4.28 -0.70 -7.41
CA PHE A 372 -5.17 -1.77 -6.97
C PHE A 372 -5.79 -2.59 -8.12
N ILE A 373 -5.30 -2.51 -9.36
CA ILE A 373 -5.86 -3.26 -10.50
C ILE A 373 -5.97 -4.77 -10.23
N PRO A 374 -4.96 -5.47 -9.68
CA PRO A 374 -5.09 -6.90 -9.37
C PRO A 374 -6.23 -7.19 -8.38
N GLN A 375 -6.41 -6.32 -7.38
CA GLN A 375 -7.48 -6.41 -6.40
C GLN A 375 -8.84 -6.12 -7.02
N LEU A 376 -8.93 -5.16 -7.94
CA LEU A 376 -10.14 -4.87 -8.72
C LEU A 376 -10.54 -6.07 -9.59
N ILE A 377 -9.57 -6.70 -10.27
CA ILE A 377 -9.80 -7.92 -11.05
C ILE A 377 -10.27 -9.06 -10.13
N ASN A 378 -9.58 -9.28 -9.01
CA ASN A 378 -9.97 -10.31 -8.04
C ASN A 378 -11.38 -10.10 -7.48
N PHE A 379 -11.72 -8.85 -7.15
CA PHE A 379 -13.05 -8.46 -6.69
C PHE A 379 -14.10 -8.73 -7.76
N ALA A 380 -13.87 -8.31 -9.01
CA ALA A 380 -14.76 -8.54 -10.13
C ALA A 380 -15.00 -10.03 -10.40
N LEU A 381 -13.93 -10.84 -10.38
CA LEU A 381 -14.02 -12.30 -10.49
C LEU A 381 -14.84 -12.88 -9.34
N SER A 382 -14.67 -12.37 -8.12
CA SER A 382 -15.36 -12.84 -6.93
C SER A 382 -16.86 -12.51 -6.88
N LEU A 383 -17.36 -11.55 -7.68
CA LEU A 383 -18.75 -11.07 -7.59
C LEU A 383 -19.81 -12.16 -7.67
N PRO A 384 -19.76 -13.16 -8.58
CA PRO A 384 -20.77 -14.22 -8.65
C PRO A 384 -20.85 -15.05 -7.37
N GLN A 385 -19.73 -15.28 -6.68
CA GLN A 385 -19.70 -15.96 -5.39
C GLN A 385 -20.12 -15.02 -4.25
N LEU A 386 -19.70 -13.76 -4.26
CA LEU A 386 -20.04 -12.77 -3.22
C LEU A 386 -21.53 -12.41 -3.22
N PHE A 387 -22.18 -12.36 -4.38
CA PHE A 387 -23.63 -12.18 -4.51
C PHE A 387 -24.42 -13.48 -4.35
N HIS A 388 -23.77 -14.59 -4.02
CA HIS A 388 -24.39 -15.91 -3.84
C HIS A 388 -25.14 -16.45 -5.07
N PHE A 389 -24.82 -15.96 -6.28
CA PHE A 389 -25.26 -16.62 -7.52
C PHE A 389 -24.58 -17.98 -7.70
N LEU A 390 -23.37 -18.12 -7.17
CA LEU A 390 -22.64 -19.38 -7.04
C LEU A 390 -22.37 -19.69 -5.56
N PRO A 391 -22.23 -20.98 -5.19
CA PRO A 391 -21.81 -21.36 -3.85
C PRO A 391 -20.49 -20.67 -3.46
N CYS A 392 -20.51 -20.01 -2.31
CA CYS A 392 -19.35 -19.31 -1.77
C CYS A 392 -18.81 -20.11 -0.57
N PRO A 393 -17.75 -20.92 -0.75
CA PRO A 393 -17.14 -21.62 0.36
C PRO A 393 -16.46 -20.63 1.31
N ARG A 394 -16.34 -21.01 2.58
CA ARG A 394 -15.66 -20.19 3.60
C ARG A 394 -14.23 -19.84 3.22
N HIS A 395 -13.47 -20.80 2.69
CA HIS A 395 -12.12 -20.59 2.19
C HIS A 395 -12.12 -20.73 0.66
N ARG A 396 -11.81 -19.63 -0.04
CA ARG A 396 -11.77 -19.55 -1.51
C ARG A 396 -10.37 -19.75 -2.09
N VAL A 397 -9.55 -20.52 -1.37
CA VAL A 397 -8.14 -20.77 -1.69
C VAL A 397 -7.99 -21.92 -2.70
N PRO A 398 -6.83 -22.02 -3.40
CA PRO A 398 -6.49 -23.18 -4.21
C PRO A 398 -6.52 -24.51 -3.44
N ARG A 399 -6.57 -25.64 -4.16
CA ARG A 399 -6.52 -26.98 -3.56
C ARG A 399 -5.08 -27.48 -3.53
N TRP A 400 -4.56 -27.81 -2.35
CA TRP A 400 -3.23 -28.40 -2.22
C TRP A 400 -3.22 -29.91 -2.52
N ASN A 401 -2.26 -30.35 -3.36
CA ASN A 401 -1.99 -31.75 -3.67
C ASN A 401 -0.72 -32.21 -2.94
N ALA A 402 -0.92 -32.99 -1.87
CA ALA A 402 0.14 -33.47 -1.00
C ALA A 402 1.21 -34.34 -1.69
N LYS A 403 0.89 -35.01 -2.82
CA LYS A 403 1.84 -35.92 -3.50
C LYS A 403 2.88 -35.16 -4.31
N GLN A 404 2.48 -34.04 -4.89
CA GLN A 404 3.31 -33.22 -5.77
C GLN A 404 3.76 -31.90 -5.12
N ASP A 405 3.20 -31.58 -3.95
CA ASP A 405 3.38 -30.30 -3.24
C ASP A 405 3.07 -29.08 -4.13
N VAL A 406 1.92 -29.14 -4.81
CA VAL A 406 1.44 -28.07 -5.70
C VAL A 406 0.02 -27.65 -5.34
N LEU A 407 -0.29 -26.40 -5.66
CA LEU A 407 -1.63 -25.83 -5.62
C LEU A 407 -2.29 -26.01 -6.99
N GLN A 408 -3.52 -26.54 -6.96
CA GLN A 408 -4.36 -26.80 -8.12
C GLN A 408 -5.58 -25.88 -8.07
N ASN A 409 -6.15 -25.58 -9.24
CA ASN A 409 -7.39 -24.83 -9.31
C ASN A 409 -8.52 -25.55 -8.55
N SER A 410 -9.16 -24.85 -7.63
CA SER A 410 -10.27 -25.34 -6.80
C SER A 410 -11.66 -25.12 -7.41
N GLY A 411 -11.75 -24.36 -8.51
CA GLY A 411 -13.00 -23.87 -9.10
C GLY A 411 -13.54 -22.58 -8.45
N ASN A 412 -12.84 -22.03 -7.45
CA ASN A 412 -13.21 -20.75 -6.85
C ASN A 412 -12.89 -19.57 -7.75
N TYR A 413 -13.69 -18.52 -7.67
CA TYR A 413 -13.60 -17.35 -8.52
C TYR A 413 -12.73 -16.29 -7.87
N THR A 414 -11.44 -16.58 -7.79
CA THR A 414 -10.40 -15.67 -7.29
C THR A 414 -9.27 -15.57 -8.29
N LEU A 415 -8.49 -14.49 -8.20
CA LEU A 415 -7.33 -14.27 -9.05
C LEU A 415 -6.30 -15.41 -8.91
N LEU A 416 -6.13 -15.95 -7.71
CA LEU A 416 -5.25 -17.11 -7.46
C LEU A 416 -5.67 -18.33 -8.31
N ASN A 417 -6.96 -18.66 -8.32
CA ASN A 417 -7.48 -19.78 -9.11
C ASN A 417 -7.50 -19.47 -10.60
N ALA A 418 -7.70 -18.21 -11.01
CA ALA A 418 -7.60 -17.79 -12.39
C ALA A 418 -6.17 -17.96 -12.94
N ILE A 419 -5.14 -17.63 -12.14
CA ILE A 419 -3.74 -17.86 -12.52
C ILE A 419 -3.48 -19.37 -12.68
N LEU A 420 -3.94 -20.20 -11.73
CA LEU A 420 -3.80 -21.66 -11.82
C LEU A 420 -4.59 -22.26 -13.00
N TRP A 421 -5.72 -21.67 -13.37
CA TRP A 421 -6.48 -22.08 -14.55
C TRP A 421 -5.71 -21.84 -15.86
N ILE A 422 -4.97 -20.72 -15.94
CA ILE A 422 -4.25 -20.31 -17.14
C ILE A 422 -2.89 -21.02 -17.25
N TYR A 423 -2.13 -21.06 -16.16
CA TYR A 423 -0.74 -21.53 -16.15
C TYR A 423 -0.58 -22.98 -15.66
N GLY A 424 -1.65 -23.60 -15.17
CA GLY A 424 -1.64 -24.94 -14.59
C GLY A 424 -1.24 -24.97 -13.12
N ASP A 425 -0.97 -26.18 -12.63
CA ASP A 425 -0.63 -26.42 -11.23
C ASP A 425 0.73 -25.79 -10.87
N MET A 426 0.78 -25.10 -9.74
CA MET A 426 1.99 -24.38 -9.31
C MET A 426 2.28 -24.65 -7.85
N HIS A 427 3.57 -24.79 -7.51
CA HIS A 427 3.99 -24.73 -6.11
C HIS A 427 3.63 -23.36 -5.50
N GLU A 428 3.32 -23.30 -4.20
CA GLU A 428 2.80 -22.09 -3.53
C GLU A 428 3.71 -20.85 -3.72
N ARG A 429 5.03 -21.03 -3.60
CA ARG A 429 6.02 -19.98 -3.88
C ARG A 429 5.92 -19.45 -5.31
N ALA A 430 5.71 -20.33 -6.30
CA ALA A 430 5.62 -19.94 -7.69
C ALA A 430 4.32 -19.16 -7.97
N LEU A 431 3.19 -19.59 -7.38
CA LEU A 431 1.93 -18.88 -7.47
C LEU A 431 2.01 -17.49 -6.82
N THR A 432 2.60 -17.40 -5.62
CA THR A 432 2.84 -16.12 -4.94
C THR A 432 3.68 -15.19 -5.82
N ASN A 433 4.78 -15.69 -6.40
CA ASN A 433 5.62 -14.91 -7.31
C ASN A 433 4.87 -14.45 -8.57
N ALA A 434 3.94 -15.26 -9.11
CA ALA A 434 3.13 -14.88 -10.26
C ALA A 434 2.19 -13.71 -9.93
N VAL A 435 1.51 -13.76 -8.78
CA VAL A 435 0.69 -12.64 -8.28
C VAL A 435 1.54 -11.39 -8.05
N MET A 436 2.72 -11.54 -7.46
CA MET A 436 3.61 -10.40 -7.21
C MET A 436 4.14 -9.76 -8.49
N LYS A 437 4.49 -10.55 -9.51
CA LYS A 437 4.84 -10.03 -10.84
C LYS A 437 3.69 -9.25 -11.45
N MET A 438 2.46 -9.78 -11.37
CA MET A 438 1.27 -9.06 -11.84
C MET A 438 1.06 -7.74 -11.08
N GLN A 439 1.21 -7.74 -9.75
CA GLN A 439 1.10 -6.54 -8.93
C GLN A 439 2.11 -5.47 -9.34
N VAL A 440 3.38 -5.83 -9.50
CA VAL A 440 4.43 -4.93 -9.96
C VAL A 440 4.12 -4.38 -11.35
N CYS A 441 3.74 -5.22 -12.30
CA CYS A 441 3.38 -4.79 -13.65
C CYS A 441 2.20 -3.82 -13.66
N CYS A 442 1.16 -4.07 -12.85
CA CYS A 442 0.01 -3.17 -12.72
C CYS A 442 0.39 -1.83 -12.05
N CYS A 443 1.28 -1.83 -11.06
CA CYS A 443 1.80 -0.61 -10.45
C CYS A 443 2.62 0.24 -11.44
N ILE A 444 3.53 -0.37 -12.20
CA ILE A 444 4.26 0.30 -13.29
C ILE A 444 3.27 0.87 -14.31
N PHE A 445 2.33 0.05 -14.76
CA PHE A 445 1.29 0.47 -15.70
C PHE A 445 0.48 1.65 -15.17
N GLY A 446 0.09 1.64 -13.90
CA GLY A 446 -0.63 2.74 -13.26
C GLY A 446 0.15 4.05 -13.29
N LEU A 447 1.47 4.01 -13.01
CA LEU A 447 2.34 5.17 -13.14
C LEU A 447 2.40 5.68 -14.59
N LEU A 448 2.53 4.78 -15.57
CA LEU A 448 2.57 5.15 -16.99
C LEU A 448 1.24 5.80 -17.43
N VAL A 449 0.10 5.25 -17.04
CA VAL A 449 -1.22 5.86 -17.30
C VAL A 449 -1.28 7.26 -16.72
N ARG A 450 -0.83 7.42 -15.46
CA ARG A 450 -0.88 8.68 -14.74
C ARG A 450 -0.03 9.78 -15.37
N TYR A 451 1.17 9.48 -15.85
CA TYR A 451 2.08 10.50 -16.39
C TYR A 451 2.00 10.67 -17.91
N LEU A 452 1.63 9.63 -18.66
CA LEU A 452 1.57 9.70 -20.13
C LEU A 452 0.16 9.95 -20.67
N PHE A 453 -0.86 9.36 -20.05
CA PHE A 453 -2.23 9.43 -20.58
C PHE A 453 -3.09 10.50 -19.89
N ALA A 454 -2.78 10.89 -18.64
CA ALA A 454 -3.54 11.94 -17.97
C ALA A 454 -3.48 13.28 -18.70
N SER A 455 -2.34 13.61 -19.34
CA SER A 455 -2.16 14.81 -20.15
C SER A 455 -3.02 14.83 -21.42
N TYR A 456 -3.47 13.66 -21.89
CA TYR A 456 -4.40 13.54 -22.99
C TYR A 456 -5.85 13.76 -22.53
N LEU A 457 -6.17 13.36 -21.29
CA LEU A 457 -7.52 13.40 -20.75
C LEU A 457 -7.85 14.70 -20.02
N TYR A 458 -6.88 15.42 -19.46
CA TYR A 458 -7.13 16.61 -18.64
C TYR A 458 -6.26 17.79 -19.08
N ASP A 459 -6.82 19.00 -19.07
CA ASP A 459 -6.08 20.25 -19.34
C ASP A 459 -5.15 20.63 -18.19
N HIS A 460 -5.60 20.36 -16.96
CA HIS A 460 -4.81 20.51 -15.75
C HIS A 460 -4.63 19.14 -15.12
N ILE A 461 -3.38 18.69 -15.11
CA ILE A 461 -2.99 17.51 -14.35
C ILE A 461 -2.67 18.00 -12.92
N GLN A 462 -3.65 17.93 -12.02
CA GLN A 462 -3.36 17.97 -10.58
C GLN A 462 -2.56 16.73 -10.22
#